data_AF-A0A3B9N2D8-F1
#
_entry.id   AF-A0A3B9N2D8-F1
#
_cell.length_a   1.000
_cell.length_b   1.000
_cell.length_c   1.000
_cell.angle_alpha   90.00
_cell.angle_beta   90.00
_cell.angle_gamma   90.00
#
_symmetry.space_group_name_H-M   'P 1'
#
loop_
_entity.id
_entity.type
_entity.pdbx_description
1 polymer ?
#
loop_
_entity_poly.entity_id
_entity_poly.type
_entity_poly.pdbx_seq_one_letter_code
_entity_poly.pdbx_strand_id
1 'polypeptide(L)'
;MDRDTFKNRLETAGKTAVDFARKFVWNKLSDNLIFVIQPNSLEISEYLNETEKQNLRERISELDEQLNLEEAIDRLFLNEKVPVWIDCSVIKSKKNHSVIQLLTSRRFRTDSELHHQSELYPPFHVNIQNPPYFDIDSKEKFEANWRYKKIQFAWNMYKAKRRLKRMLNEKYQKENYWNVFEDYCEKLDKAEQFELSNNLKEAKKYINGLTDGWHDYLEKIKQIKIDHESSLKPDDLITLNYLIKEVEKKINAR
;
A
#
# COMPACT_ATOMS: atom_id res chain seq x y z
N MET A 1 -23.85 16.13 13.49
CA MET A 1 -22.89 16.99 14.22
C MET A 1 -23.00 18.37 13.63
N ASP A 2 -22.83 19.40 14.42
CA ASP A 2 -22.76 20.77 13.90
C ASP A 2 -21.39 21.05 13.25
N ARG A 3 -21.32 22.13 12.47
CA ARG A 3 -20.13 22.53 11.70
C ARG A 3 -18.95 22.87 12.62
N ASP A 4 -19.19 23.47 13.77
CA ASP A 4 -18.12 23.86 14.71
C ASP A 4 -17.49 22.64 15.38
N THR A 5 -18.31 21.66 15.75
CA THR A 5 -17.84 20.35 16.21
C THR A 5 -16.98 19.66 15.14
N PHE A 6 -17.43 19.64 13.88
CA PHE A 6 -16.64 19.06 12.79
C PHE A 6 -15.31 19.78 12.58
N LYS A 7 -15.33 21.12 12.61
CA LYS A 7 -14.14 21.98 12.52
C LYS A 7 -13.13 21.66 13.61
N ASN A 8 -13.57 21.63 14.87
CA ASN A 8 -12.71 21.35 16.01
C ASN A 8 -12.10 19.94 15.92
N ARG A 9 -12.89 18.96 15.47
CA ARG A 9 -12.41 17.59 15.25
C ARG A 9 -11.39 17.50 14.10
N LEU A 10 -11.60 18.20 12.98
CA LEU A 10 -10.64 18.25 11.87
C LEU A 10 -9.31 18.90 12.30
N GLU A 11 -9.38 20.01 13.04
CA GLU A 11 -8.18 20.68 13.55
C GLU A 11 -7.40 19.76 14.51
N THR A 12 -8.11 19.08 15.41
CA THR A 12 -7.52 18.12 16.36
C THR A 12 -6.89 16.94 15.63
N ALA A 13 -7.58 16.35 14.66
CA ALA A 13 -7.07 15.24 13.86
C ALA A 13 -5.84 15.65 13.04
N GLY A 14 -5.86 16.86 12.46
CA GLY A 14 -4.72 17.42 11.72
C GLY A 14 -3.47 17.60 12.60
N LYS A 15 -3.62 18.18 13.79
CA LYS A 15 -2.52 18.32 14.77
C LYS A 15 -2.00 16.96 15.21
N THR A 16 -2.92 16.04 15.52
CA THR A 16 -2.58 14.65 15.92
C THR A 16 -1.84 13.92 14.79
N ALA A 17 -2.22 14.12 13.52
CA ALA A 17 -1.52 13.54 12.38
C ALA A 17 -0.08 14.05 12.25
N VAL A 18 0.16 15.35 12.51
CA VAL A 18 1.52 15.90 12.54
C VAL A 18 2.34 15.28 13.67
N ASP A 19 1.80 15.21 14.89
CA ASP A 19 2.49 14.61 16.03
C ASP A 19 2.78 13.12 15.84
N PHE A 20 1.85 12.40 15.22
CA PHE A 20 2.04 11.01 14.85
C PHE A 20 3.14 10.87 13.80
N ALA A 21 3.10 11.66 12.73
CA ALA A 21 4.08 11.61 11.65
C ALA A 21 5.52 11.96 12.11
N ARG A 22 5.68 12.87 13.08
CA ARG A 22 7.00 13.22 13.67
C ARG A 22 7.77 12.02 14.21
N LYS A 23 7.08 10.93 14.56
CA LYS A 23 7.70 9.67 15.02
C LYS A 23 8.37 8.90 13.88
N PHE A 24 7.85 9.01 12.66
CA PHE A 24 8.27 8.21 11.50
C PHE A 24 9.06 8.99 10.45
N VAL A 25 8.96 10.32 10.43
CA VAL A 25 9.62 11.14 9.42
C VAL A 25 10.78 11.96 9.99
N TRP A 26 11.81 12.17 9.17
CA TRP A 26 12.97 13.02 9.54
C TRP A 26 12.78 14.49 9.16
N ASN A 27 11.75 14.82 8.39
CA ASN A 27 11.39 16.19 8.08
C ASN A 27 10.97 16.96 9.33
N LYS A 28 11.34 18.24 9.40
CA LYS A 28 10.73 19.17 10.35
C LYS A 28 9.33 19.52 9.88
N LEU A 29 8.30 19.04 10.57
CA LEU A 29 6.90 19.32 10.27
C LEU A 29 6.45 20.62 10.94
N SER A 30 5.80 21.49 10.16
CA SER A 30 5.17 22.73 10.65
C SER A 30 3.79 22.44 11.23
N ASP A 31 3.39 23.17 12.26
CA ASP A 31 2.03 23.11 12.83
C ASP A 31 1.01 23.94 12.01
N ASN A 32 1.48 24.73 11.04
CA ASN A 32 0.60 25.36 10.06
C ASN A 32 0.14 24.32 9.05
N LEU A 33 -1.16 24.03 9.02
CA LEU A 33 -1.75 22.93 8.26
C LEU A 33 -2.39 23.45 6.98
N ILE A 34 -2.13 22.72 5.89
CA ILE A 34 -2.84 22.84 4.62
C ILE A 34 -3.42 21.46 4.32
N PHE A 35 -4.60 21.42 3.73
CA PHE A 35 -5.33 20.19 3.46
C PHE A 35 -5.41 19.92 1.97
N VAL A 36 -5.43 18.64 1.60
CA VAL A 36 -5.84 18.18 0.28
C VAL A 36 -6.89 17.09 0.48
N ILE A 37 -7.95 17.09 -0.33
CA ILE A 37 -9.01 16.09 -0.25
C ILE A 37 -8.80 15.05 -1.34
N GLN A 38 -8.80 13.77 -0.96
CA GLN A 38 -8.73 12.66 -1.90
C GLN A 38 -9.91 11.72 -1.66
N PRO A 39 -10.85 11.58 -2.60
CA PRO A 39 -11.88 10.55 -2.52
C PRO A 39 -11.26 9.14 -2.51
N ASN A 40 -11.85 8.20 -1.76
CA ASN A 40 -11.38 6.81 -1.71
C ASN A 40 -11.49 6.05 -3.03
N SER A 41 -12.27 6.55 -3.98
CA SER A 41 -12.34 6.10 -5.37
C SER A 41 -12.77 7.28 -6.23
N LEU A 42 -12.29 7.31 -7.48
CA LEU A 42 -12.65 8.34 -8.46
C LEU A 42 -13.84 7.93 -9.32
N GLU A 43 -14.33 6.70 -9.17
CA GLU A 43 -15.44 6.19 -9.96
C GLU A 43 -16.77 6.68 -9.40
N ILE A 44 -17.75 6.95 -10.27
CA ILE A 44 -19.11 7.25 -9.84
C ILE A 44 -19.85 5.93 -9.62
N SER A 45 -20.26 5.67 -8.39
CA SER A 45 -21.00 4.47 -8.01
C SER A 45 -22.52 4.73 -8.00
N GLU A 46 -23.30 3.70 -8.34
CA GLU A 46 -24.77 3.72 -8.23
C GLU A 46 -25.26 3.85 -6.78
N TYR A 47 -24.43 3.48 -5.78
CA TYR A 47 -24.77 3.56 -4.36
C TYR A 47 -24.67 4.97 -3.75
N LEU A 48 -24.29 5.97 -4.56
CA LEU A 48 -24.22 7.37 -4.19
C LEU A 48 -25.53 8.08 -4.58
N ASN A 49 -26.00 8.99 -3.74
CA ASN A 49 -27.08 9.90 -4.13
C ASN A 49 -26.56 11.03 -5.04
N GLU A 50 -27.44 11.80 -5.68
CA GLU A 50 -27.04 12.84 -6.64
C GLU A 50 -26.17 13.94 -6.02
N THR A 51 -26.40 14.32 -4.77
CA THR A 51 -25.53 15.28 -4.05
C THR A 51 -24.13 14.71 -3.84
N GLU A 52 -24.02 13.45 -3.42
CA GLU A 52 -22.73 12.74 -3.25
C GLU A 52 -21.99 12.59 -4.59
N LYS A 53 -22.71 12.28 -5.68
CA LYS A 53 -22.13 12.22 -7.03
C LYS A 53 -21.62 13.58 -7.51
N GLN A 54 -22.39 14.64 -7.28
CA GLN A 54 -21.99 15.99 -7.68
C GLN A 54 -20.75 16.45 -6.89
N ASN A 55 -20.76 16.28 -5.57
CA ASN A 55 -19.59 16.56 -4.74
C ASN A 55 -18.36 15.76 -5.19
N LEU A 56 -18.52 14.48 -5.55
CA LEU A 56 -17.41 13.68 -6.07
C LEU A 56 -16.82 14.27 -7.37
N ARG A 57 -17.65 14.72 -8.31
CA ARG A 57 -17.18 15.33 -9.57
C ARG A 57 -16.35 16.59 -9.29
N GLU A 58 -16.81 17.43 -8.37
CA GLU A 58 -16.08 18.64 -7.95
C GLU A 58 -14.74 18.27 -7.30
N ARG A 59 -14.73 17.30 -6.38
CA ARG A 59 -13.50 16.85 -5.72
C ARG A 59 -12.51 16.19 -6.69
N ILE A 60 -12.98 15.56 -7.78
CA ILE A 60 -12.11 15.04 -8.85
C ILE A 60 -11.43 16.20 -9.61
N SER A 61 -12.14 17.29 -9.88
CA SER A 61 -11.53 18.46 -10.55
C SER A 61 -10.55 19.24 -9.65
N GLU A 62 -10.67 19.08 -8.33
CA GLU A 62 -9.85 19.74 -7.31
C GLU A 62 -8.74 18.82 -6.76
N LEU A 63 -8.44 17.69 -7.42
CA LEU A 63 -7.35 16.82 -6.99
C LEU A 63 -6.04 17.62 -6.89
N ASP A 64 -5.33 17.45 -5.78
CA ASP A 64 -4.12 18.17 -5.39
C ASP A 64 -4.28 19.67 -5.04
N GLU A 65 -5.50 20.21 -5.06
CA GLU A 65 -5.76 21.57 -4.59
C GLU A 65 -5.45 21.70 -3.09
N GLN A 66 -4.70 22.75 -2.75
CA GLN A 66 -4.25 23.03 -1.38
C GLN A 66 -5.23 23.98 -0.71
N LEU A 67 -5.89 23.48 0.32
CA LEU A 67 -6.99 24.14 1.02
C LEU A 67 -6.55 24.58 2.41
N ASN A 68 -7.03 25.72 2.86
CA ASN A 68 -7.02 26.07 4.27
C ASN A 68 -8.11 25.29 5.04
N LEU A 69 -8.17 25.46 6.37
CA LEU A 69 -9.11 24.72 7.22
C LEU A 69 -10.58 24.98 6.84
N GLU A 70 -10.96 26.25 6.61
CA GLU A 70 -12.34 26.60 6.26
C GLU A 70 -12.73 26.06 4.89
N GLU A 71 -11.84 26.19 3.91
CA GLU A 71 -12.05 25.67 2.56
C GLU A 71 -12.26 24.15 2.56
N ALA A 72 -11.50 23.42 3.40
CA ALA A 72 -11.68 21.99 3.58
C ALA A 72 -13.02 21.65 4.24
N ILE A 73 -13.44 22.43 5.24
CA ILE A 73 -14.74 22.23 5.91
C ILE A 73 -15.89 22.47 4.93
N ASP A 74 -15.84 23.53 4.13
CA ASP A 74 -16.90 23.86 3.16
C ASP A 74 -17.12 22.75 2.13
N ARG A 75 -16.08 21.97 1.85
CA ARG A 75 -16.10 20.85 0.90
C ARG A 75 -16.53 19.53 1.52
N LEU A 76 -16.40 19.40 2.84
CA LEU A 76 -16.63 18.15 3.58
C LEU A 76 -17.86 18.22 4.51
N PHE A 77 -18.48 19.38 4.66
CA PHE A 77 -19.69 19.55 5.44
C PHE A 77 -20.86 19.93 4.52
N LEU A 78 -21.69 18.95 4.16
CA LEU A 78 -22.77 19.10 3.19
C LEU A 78 -24.11 18.76 3.84
N ASN A 79 -25.05 19.72 3.87
CA ASN A 79 -26.41 19.51 4.37
C ASN A 79 -26.45 18.82 5.75
N GLU A 80 -25.67 19.34 6.71
CA GLU A 80 -25.53 18.79 8.08
C GLU A 80 -24.94 17.38 8.17
N LYS A 81 -24.32 16.91 7.08
CA LYS A 81 -23.66 15.61 6.98
C LYS A 81 -22.18 15.78 6.63
N VAL A 82 -21.40 14.76 6.98
CA VAL A 82 -19.95 14.70 6.75
C VAL A 82 -19.58 13.31 6.19
N PRO A 83 -18.40 13.13 5.58
CA PRO A 83 -17.96 11.81 5.13
C PRO A 83 -18.05 10.77 6.25
N VAL A 84 -18.49 9.56 5.92
CA VAL A 84 -18.60 8.45 6.89
C VAL A 84 -17.32 8.22 7.69
N TRP A 85 -16.18 8.35 7.02
CA TRP A 85 -14.84 8.25 7.59
C TRP A 85 -13.88 9.17 6.82
N ILE A 86 -12.85 9.65 7.50
CA ILE A 86 -11.77 10.48 6.94
C ILE A 86 -10.45 10.03 7.52
N ASP A 87 -9.58 9.51 6.67
CA ASP A 87 -8.20 9.17 7.01
C ASP A 87 -7.30 10.40 6.84
N CYS A 88 -6.63 10.79 7.92
CA CYS A 88 -5.74 11.95 7.99
C CYS A 88 -4.27 11.51 8.02
N SER A 89 -3.52 11.89 6.99
CA SER A 89 -2.08 11.58 6.91
C SER A 89 -1.25 12.74 6.39
N VAL A 90 -0.03 12.91 6.94
CA VAL A 90 0.92 13.89 6.42
C VAL A 90 1.54 13.35 5.13
N ILE A 91 1.34 14.06 4.01
CA ILE A 91 1.88 13.66 2.70
C ILE A 91 3.01 14.53 2.21
N LYS A 92 3.16 15.74 2.77
CA LYS A 92 4.19 16.70 2.35
C LYS A 92 4.61 17.60 3.50
N SER A 93 5.90 17.90 3.55
CA SER A 93 6.50 18.87 4.45
C SER A 93 7.11 20.00 3.63
N LYS A 94 6.68 21.24 3.89
CA LYS A 94 7.32 22.47 3.39
C LYS A 94 7.83 23.30 4.56
N LYS A 95 8.66 24.30 4.27
CA LYS A 95 9.27 25.18 5.28
C LYS A 95 8.24 25.82 6.22
N ASN A 96 7.09 26.24 5.68
CA ASN A 96 6.11 27.05 6.41
C ASN A 96 4.81 26.31 6.73
N HIS A 97 4.57 25.13 6.16
CA HIS A 97 3.35 24.35 6.40
C HIS A 97 3.57 22.85 6.16
N SER A 98 2.73 22.05 6.80
CA SER A 98 2.57 20.61 6.55
C SER A 98 1.30 20.40 5.73
N VAL A 99 1.35 19.49 4.76
CA VAL A 99 0.18 19.14 3.95
C VAL A 99 -0.42 17.84 4.46
N ILE A 100 -1.66 17.92 4.92
CA ILE A 100 -2.49 16.81 5.39
C ILE A 100 -3.36 16.34 4.23
N GLN A 101 -3.26 15.07 3.88
CA GLN A 101 -4.24 14.43 3.02
C GLN A 101 -5.41 13.94 3.85
N LEU A 102 -6.61 14.29 3.39
CA LEU A 102 -7.88 13.77 3.87
C LEU A 102 -8.36 12.75 2.84
N LEU A 103 -8.09 11.47 3.08
CA LEU A 103 -8.65 10.39 2.28
C LEU A 103 -10.06 10.11 2.79
N THR A 104 -11.08 10.34 1.97
CA THR A 104 -12.46 10.40 2.44
C THR A 104 -13.37 9.35 1.83
N SER A 105 -14.34 8.90 2.62
CA SER A 105 -15.55 8.26 2.08
C SER A 105 -16.27 9.21 1.14
N ARG A 106 -16.78 8.68 0.02
CA ARG A 106 -17.68 9.40 -0.89
C ARG A 106 -19.10 9.58 -0.33
N ARG A 107 -19.44 8.86 0.74
CA ARG A 107 -20.78 8.87 1.36
C ARG A 107 -20.82 9.83 2.53
N PHE A 108 -21.92 10.56 2.66
CA PHE A 108 -22.11 11.59 3.68
C PHE A 108 -23.22 11.20 4.66
N ARG A 109 -22.93 11.24 5.97
CA ARG A 109 -23.83 10.75 7.01
C ARG A 109 -23.91 11.70 8.21
N THR A 110 -24.91 11.44 9.05
CA THR A 110 -25.08 12.12 10.33
C THR A 110 -24.14 11.53 11.38
N ASP A 111 -23.99 12.21 12.52
CA ASP A 111 -23.01 11.85 13.57
C ASP A 111 -23.20 10.42 14.10
N SER A 112 -24.45 9.95 14.22
CA SER A 112 -24.76 8.60 14.72
C SER A 112 -24.34 7.46 13.79
N GLU A 113 -24.01 7.76 12.53
CA GLU A 113 -23.71 6.79 11.49
C GLU A 113 -22.23 6.83 11.04
N LEU A 114 -21.42 7.67 11.69
CA LEU A 114 -20.00 7.79 11.35
C LEU A 114 -19.21 6.58 11.84
N HIS A 115 -18.12 6.28 11.18
CA HIS A 115 -17.12 5.34 11.69
C HIS A 115 -16.24 6.02 12.74
N HIS A 116 -15.33 5.24 13.36
CA HIS A 116 -14.38 5.73 14.37
C HIS A 116 -15.06 6.34 15.60
N GLN A 117 -16.28 5.89 15.93
CA GLN A 117 -17.03 6.35 17.12
C GLN A 117 -16.28 6.11 18.44
N SER A 118 -15.37 5.14 18.47
CA SER A 118 -14.51 4.86 19.61
C SER A 118 -13.30 5.80 19.72
N GLU A 119 -13.03 6.61 18.70
CA GLU A 119 -11.98 7.63 18.72
C GLU A 119 -12.52 8.96 19.29
N LEU A 120 -11.62 9.85 19.69
CA LEU A 120 -12.00 11.14 20.28
C LEU A 120 -12.63 12.11 19.26
N TYR A 121 -12.49 11.85 17.97
CA TYR A 121 -12.78 12.78 16.89
C TYR A 121 -13.42 12.13 15.64
N PRO A 122 -14.51 11.35 15.73
CA PRO A 122 -15.17 10.83 14.53
C PRO A 122 -15.64 11.98 13.61
N PRO A 123 -15.53 11.87 12.27
CA PRO A 123 -15.22 10.66 11.49
C PRO A 123 -13.71 10.44 11.22
N PHE A 124 -12.82 11.17 11.90
CA PHE A 124 -11.40 11.18 11.57
C PHE A 124 -10.65 9.99 12.15
N HIS A 125 -9.70 9.47 11.38
CA HIS A 125 -8.72 8.48 11.80
C HIS A 125 -7.32 8.95 11.39
N VAL A 126 -6.35 8.85 12.28
CA VAL A 126 -4.97 9.31 12.00
C VAL A 126 -4.11 8.15 11.56
N ASN A 127 -3.48 8.28 10.39
CA ASN A 127 -2.62 7.26 9.82
C ASN A 127 -1.34 7.84 9.18
N ILE A 128 -0.39 6.95 8.88
CA ILE A 128 0.88 7.30 8.26
C ILE A 128 1.04 6.55 6.94
N GLN A 129 1.40 7.28 5.88
CA GLN A 129 1.62 6.69 4.57
C GLN A 129 3.08 6.31 4.39
N ASN A 130 3.36 5.03 4.62
CA ASN A 130 4.70 4.48 4.51
C ASN A 130 5.12 4.37 3.04
N PRO A 131 6.38 4.73 2.70
CA PRO A 131 6.96 4.38 1.41
C PRO A 131 6.96 2.86 1.22
N PRO A 132 6.75 2.33 0.01
CA PRO A 132 6.75 0.89 -0.25
C PRO A 132 8.08 0.16 0.05
N TYR A 133 9.17 0.92 0.18
CA TYR A 133 10.49 0.42 0.55
C TYR A 133 10.79 0.55 2.06
N PHE A 134 9.87 1.13 2.82
CA PHE A 134 10.06 1.37 4.24
C PHE A 134 9.65 0.12 5.03
N ASP A 135 10.53 -0.30 5.91
CA ASP A 135 10.31 -1.40 6.83
C ASP A 135 9.75 -0.82 8.13
N ILE A 136 8.50 -1.15 8.48
CA ILE A 136 7.83 -0.57 9.66
C ILE A 136 8.47 -1.00 10.98
N ASP A 137 9.14 -2.17 10.98
CA ASP A 137 9.87 -2.69 12.13
C ASP A 137 11.27 -2.07 12.22
N SER A 138 11.71 -1.39 11.16
CA SER A 138 12.92 -0.57 11.24
C SER A 138 12.64 0.64 12.11
N LYS A 139 13.52 0.90 13.08
CA LYS A 139 13.54 2.15 13.86
C LYS A 139 13.99 3.36 13.01
N GLU A 140 14.12 3.20 11.70
CA GLU A 140 14.56 4.24 10.79
C GLU A 140 13.41 5.21 10.50
N LYS A 141 13.76 6.47 10.21
CA LYS A 141 12.79 7.47 9.77
C LYS A 141 12.84 7.60 8.25
N PHE A 142 11.73 7.99 7.62
CA PHE A 142 11.67 8.24 6.19
C PHE A 142 11.37 9.70 5.82
N GLU A 143 11.57 10.02 4.54
CA GLU A 143 11.29 11.36 3.99
C GLU A 143 9.79 11.50 3.74
N ALA A 144 9.11 12.43 4.42
CA ALA A 144 7.67 12.68 4.23
C ALA A 144 7.33 12.98 2.76
N ASN A 145 8.23 13.67 2.04
CA ASN A 145 8.03 14.04 0.63
C ASN A 145 8.36 12.93 -0.37
N TRP A 146 8.46 11.67 0.06
CA TRP A 146 8.95 10.56 -0.77
C TRP A 146 8.20 10.40 -2.10
N ARG A 147 6.89 10.69 -2.13
CA ARG A 147 6.05 10.63 -3.34
C ARG A 147 6.43 11.64 -4.41
N TYR A 148 7.01 12.77 -4.01
CA TYR A 148 7.35 13.88 -4.91
C TYR A 148 8.79 13.82 -5.41
N LYS A 149 9.64 12.96 -4.83
CA LYS A 149 11.06 12.82 -5.21
C LYS A 149 11.28 11.59 -6.10
N LYS A 150 10.76 11.64 -7.33
CA LYS A 150 10.75 10.50 -8.29
C LYS A 150 12.10 9.75 -8.40
N ILE A 151 13.20 10.48 -8.51
CA ILE A 151 14.54 9.89 -8.65
C ILE A 151 14.98 9.18 -7.36
N GLN A 152 14.88 9.87 -6.21
CA GLN A 152 15.23 9.30 -4.91
C GLN A 152 14.34 8.09 -4.58
N PHE A 153 13.05 8.18 -4.90
CA PHE A 153 12.09 7.10 -4.77
C PHE A 153 12.51 5.87 -5.58
N ALA A 154 12.80 6.04 -6.87
CA ALA A 154 13.24 4.96 -7.74
C ALA A 154 14.53 4.29 -7.23
N TRP A 155 15.48 5.10 -6.73
CA TRP A 155 16.73 4.59 -6.19
C TRP A 155 16.54 3.82 -4.87
N ASN A 156 15.71 4.32 -3.97
CA ASN A 156 15.36 3.62 -2.72
C ASN A 156 14.62 2.31 -3.00
N MET A 157 13.69 2.30 -3.95
CA MET A 157 13.03 1.08 -4.42
C MET A 157 14.02 0.06 -4.99
N TYR A 158 14.98 0.52 -5.80
CA TYR A 158 16.03 -0.35 -6.34
C TYR A 158 16.89 -0.96 -5.22
N LYS A 159 17.30 -0.16 -4.23
CA LYS A 159 18.04 -0.64 -3.06
C LYS A 159 17.25 -1.66 -2.26
N ALA A 160 15.97 -1.40 -2.00
CA ALA A 160 15.08 -2.32 -1.28
C ALA A 160 14.95 -3.65 -2.03
N LYS A 161 14.74 -3.62 -3.35
CA LYS A 161 14.73 -4.84 -4.18
C LYS A 161 16.05 -5.62 -4.10
N ARG A 162 17.20 -4.92 -4.11
CA ARG A 162 18.51 -5.57 -3.94
C ARG A 162 18.69 -6.20 -2.56
N ARG A 163 18.28 -5.51 -1.50
CA ARG A 163 18.33 -6.02 -0.12
C ARG A 163 17.46 -7.26 0.01
N LEU A 164 16.23 -7.22 -0.48
CA LEU A 164 15.30 -8.34 -0.49
C LEU A 164 15.90 -9.54 -1.26
N LYS A 165 16.42 -9.30 -2.47
CA LYS A 165 17.08 -10.34 -3.26
C LYS A 165 18.25 -10.98 -2.50
N ARG A 166 19.06 -10.18 -1.81
CA ARG A 166 20.16 -10.70 -0.98
C ARG A 166 19.65 -11.54 0.18
N MET A 167 18.66 -11.05 0.93
CA MET A 167 18.08 -11.77 2.07
C MET A 167 17.47 -13.12 1.64
N LEU A 168 16.70 -13.13 0.54
CA LEU A 168 16.14 -14.36 -0.01
C LEU A 168 17.23 -15.31 -0.49
N ASN A 169 18.26 -14.82 -1.20
CA ASN A 169 19.38 -15.66 -1.60
C ASN A 169 20.14 -16.26 -0.40
N GLU A 170 20.36 -15.48 0.67
CA GLU A 170 21.02 -15.96 1.89
C GLU A 170 20.16 -17.00 2.63
N LYS A 171 18.83 -16.80 2.69
CA LYS A 171 17.88 -17.80 3.20
C LYS A 171 17.98 -19.09 2.38
N TYR A 172 17.85 -18.97 1.06
CA TYR A 172 17.78 -20.12 0.17
C TYR A 172 19.10 -20.87 -0.02
N GLN A 173 20.25 -20.22 0.17
CA GLN A 173 21.54 -20.93 0.18
C GLN A 173 21.69 -21.86 1.39
N LYS A 174 20.98 -21.60 2.48
CA LYS A 174 21.04 -22.40 3.70
C LYS A 174 19.98 -23.51 3.75
N GLU A 175 19.00 -23.47 2.85
CA GLU A 175 17.86 -24.37 2.84
C GLU A 175 17.95 -25.37 1.67
N ASN A 176 17.36 -26.56 1.85
CA ASN A 176 17.19 -27.49 0.74
C ASN A 176 16.19 -26.90 -0.27
N TYR A 177 16.49 -27.05 -1.56
CA TYR A 177 15.59 -26.70 -2.68
C TYR A 177 14.12 -27.01 -2.41
N TRP A 178 13.82 -28.22 -1.92
CA TRP A 178 12.44 -28.63 -1.69
C TRP A 178 11.78 -27.90 -0.53
N ASN A 179 12.54 -27.52 0.51
CA ASN A 179 12.00 -26.71 1.59
C ASN A 179 11.62 -25.31 1.09
N VAL A 180 12.47 -24.71 0.25
CA VAL A 180 12.16 -23.42 -0.39
C VAL A 180 10.92 -23.52 -1.28
N PHE A 181 10.79 -24.63 -2.03
CA PHE A 181 9.62 -24.88 -2.86
C PHE A 181 8.33 -25.02 -2.03
N GLU A 182 8.33 -25.84 -0.98
CA GLU A 182 7.14 -26.06 -0.15
C GLU A 182 6.74 -24.79 0.62
N ASP A 183 7.71 -24.07 1.22
CA ASP A 183 7.46 -22.79 1.90
C ASP A 183 6.85 -21.76 0.96
N TYR A 184 7.32 -21.73 -0.29
CA TYR A 184 6.76 -20.86 -1.32
C TYR A 184 5.33 -21.25 -1.69
N CYS A 185 5.05 -22.54 -1.92
CA CYS A 185 3.68 -23.01 -2.16
C CYS A 185 2.73 -22.69 -0.99
N GLU A 186 3.17 -22.89 0.25
CA GLU A 186 2.36 -22.58 1.44
C GLU A 186 2.08 -21.08 1.54
N LYS A 187 3.09 -20.23 1.25
CA LYS A 187 2.93 -18.78 1.20
C LYS A 187 1.89 -18.36 0.15
N LEU A 188 1.92 -18.97 -1.04
CA LEU A 188 0.96 -18.71 -2.10
C LEU A 188 -0.47 -19.10 -1.69
N ASP A 189 -0.64 -20.27 -1.06
CA ASP A 189 -1.94 -20.72 -0.54
C ASP A 189 -2.51 -19.73 0.48
N LYS A 190 -1.68 -19.25 1.42
CA LYS A 190 -2.08 -18.24 2.42
C LYS A 190 -2.43 -16.88 1.80
N ALA A 191 -1.85 -16.56 0.66
CA ALA A 191 -2.15 -15.35 -0.10
C ALA A 191 -3.33 -15.54 -1.08
N GLU A 192 -4.05 -16.67 -1.00
CA GLU A 192 -5.16 -17.05 -1.88
C GLU A 192 -4.77 -17.14 -3.37
N GLN A 193 -3.47 -17.34 -3.65
CA GLN A 193 -2.94 -17.52 -5.01
C GLN A 193 -2.96 -19.01 -5.40
N PHE A 194 -4.12 -19.64 -5.26
CA PHE A 194 -4.29 -21.09 -5.39
C PHE A 194 -3.94 -21.61 -6.78
N GLU A 195 -4.26 -20.86 -7.84
CA GLU A 195 -3.95 -21.26 -9.21
C GLU A 195 -2.44 -21.43 -9.42
N LEU A 196 -1.65 -20.44 -9.02
CA LEU A 196 -0.19 -20.47 -9.11
C LEU A 196 0.40 -21.59 -8.25
N SER A 197 -0.07 -21.72 -7.00
CA SER A 197 0.36 -22.78 -6.09
C SER A 197 0.09 -24.18 -6.66
N ASN A 198 -1.12 -24.41 -7.18
CA ASN A 198 -1.49 -25.69 -7.79
C ASN A 198 -0.67 -25.99 -9.04
N ASN A 199 -0.47 -25.00 -9.92
CA ASN A 199 0.37 -25.17 -11.11
C ASN A 199 1.80 -25.60 -10.75
N LEU A 200 2.39 -25.03 -9.68
CA LEU A 200 3.71 -25.43 -9.20
C LEU A 200 3.71 -26.86 -8.63
N LYS A 201 2.71 -27.21 -7.81
CA LYS A 201 2.56 -28.56 -7.24
C LYS A 201 2.35 -29.62 -8.34
N GLU A 202 1.61 -29.29 -9.40
CA GLU A 202 1.48 -30.14 -10.57
C GLU A 202 2.81 -30.29 -11.33
N ALA A 203 3.56 -29.18 -11.50
CA ALA A 203 4.89 -29.23 -12.12
C ALA A 203 5.83 -30.19 -11.36
N LYS A 204 5.79 -30.20 -10.03
CA LYS A 204 6.61 -31.10 -9.20
C LYS A 204 6.43 -32.58 -9.56
N LYS A 205 5.25 -32.99 -10.05
CA LYS A 205 4.96 -34.40 -10.41
C LYS A 205 5.78 -34.91 -11.59
N TYR A 206 6.34 -34.02 -12.42
CA TYR A 206 7.21 -34.41 -13.53
C TYR A 206 8.54 -35.00 -13.03
N ILE A 207 8.93 -34.73 -11.78
CA ILE A 207 10.12 -35.33 -11.18
C ILE A 207 9.77 -36.75 -10.68
N ASN A 208 9.82 -37.70 -11.61
CA ASN A 208 9.55 -39.12 -11.37
C ASN A 208 10.83 -39.98 -11.17
N GLY A 209 12.00 -39.34 -11.01
CA GLY A 209 13.29 -40.01 -10.82
C GLY A 209 14.07 -40.29 -12.11
N LEU A 210 13.51 -40.00 -13.29
CA LEU A 210 14.21 -40.07 -14.58
C LEU A 210 14.87 -38.72 -14.93
N THR A 211 15.88 -38.74 -15.80
CA THR A 211 16.64 -37.55 -16.23
C THR A 211 15.75 -36.55 -16.95
N ASP A 212 14.85 -37.03 -17.81
CA ASP A 212 13.95 -36.20 -18.62
C ASP A 212 12.92 -35.44 -17.76
N GLY A 213 12.51 -36.04 -16.64
CA GLY A 213 11.55 -35.42 -15.71
C GLY A 213 12.04 -34.10 -15.09
N TRP A 214 13.36 -33.89 -15.01
CA TRP A 214 13.92 -32.61 -14.56
C TRP A 214 13.86 -31.53 -15.64
N HIS A 215 14.02 -31.89 -16.92
CA HIS A 215 13.86 -30.98 -18.04
C HIS A 215 12.40 -30.54 -18.17
N ASP A 216 11.46 -31.49 -18.11
CA ASP A 216 10.02 -31.22 -18.17
C ASP A 216 9.58 -30.30 -17.01
N TYR A 217 10.07 -30.59 -15.81
CA TYR A 217 9.82 -29.74 -14.65
C TYR A 217 10.34 -28.31 -14.84
N LEU A 218 11.57 -28.16 -15.37
CA LEU A 218 12.16 -26.86 -15.64
C LEU A 218 11.35 -26.05 -16.64
N GLU A 219 10.96 -26.67 -17.76
CA GLU A 219 10.13 -26.05 -18.78
C GLU A 219 8.78 -25.62 -18.18
N LYS A 220 8.16 -26.49 -17.39
CA LYS A 220 6.87 -26.18 -16.77
C LYS A 220 6.96 -25.00 -15.80
N ILE A 221 7.98 -24.92 -14.94
CA ILE A 221 8.14 -23.75 -14.06
C ILE A 221 8.44 -22.47 -14.84
N LYS A 222 9.25 -22.53 -15.91
CA LYS A 222 9.50 -21.38 -16.77
C LYS A 222 8.20 -20.87 -17.41
N GLN A 223 7.36 -21.78 -17.89
CA GLN A 223 6.06 -21.42 -18.44
C GLN A 223 5.15 -20.79 -17.38
N ILE A 224 5.05 -21.40 -16.19
CA ILE A 224 4.27 -20.83 -15.08
C ILE A 224 4.71 -19.42 -14.73
N LYS A 225 6.02 -19.16 -14.71
CA LYS A 225 6.54 -17.82 -14.47
C LYS A 225 6.07 -16.83 -15.55
N ILE A 226 6.09 -17.22 -16.82
CA ILE A 226 5.64 -16.37 -17.94
C ILE A 226 4.13 -16.09 -17.83
N ASP A 227 3.33 -17.13 -17.60
CA ASP A 227 1.86 -17.04 -17.53
C ASP A 227 1.39 -16.09 -16.40
N HIS A 228 2.16 -16.01 -15.32
CA HIS A 228 1.84 -15.21 -14.13
C HIS A 228 2.70 -13.95 -13.97
N GLU A 229 3.62 -13.64 -14.90
CA GLU A 229 4.65 -12.61 -14.67
C GLU A 229 4.08 -11.22 -14.30
N SER A 230 2.94 -10.87 -14.89
CA SER A 230 2.25 -9.58 -14.67
C SER A 230 1.55 -9.48 -13.31
N SER A 231 1.21 -10.61 -12.69
CA SER A 231 0.50 -10.67 -11.39
C SER A 231 1.43 -10.95 -10.20
N LEU A 232 2.66 -11.40 -10.46
CA LEU A 232 3.63 -11.75 -9.43
C LEU A 232 4.17 -10.53 -8.65
N LYS A 233 4.23 -10.66 -7.33
CA LYS A 233 4.93 -9.69 -6.48
C LYS A 233 6.45 -9.84 -6.66
N PRO A 234 7.25 -8.79 -6.33
CA PRO A 234 8.70 -8.84 -6.52
C PRO A 234 9.42 -9.98 -5.78
N ASP A 235 8.97 -10.34 -4.59
CA ASP A 235 9.46 -11.46 -3.79
C ASP A 235 9.13 -12.83 -4.41
N ASP A 236 7.93 -12.98 -4.96
CA ASP A 236 7.49 -14.18 -5.67
C ASP A 236 8.35 -14.41 -6.92
N LEU A 237 8.58 -13.34 -7.70
CA LEU A 237 9.44 -13.37 -8.87
C LEU A 237 10.90 -13.73 -8.51
N ILE A 238 11.42 -13.21 -7.40
CA ILE A 238 12.77 -13.59 -6.92
C ILE A 238 12.83 -15.08 -6.57
N THR A 239 11.80 -15.59 -5.90
CA THR A 239 11.72 -16.99 -5.46
C THR A 239 11.62 -17.94 -6.66
N LEU A 240 10.75 -17.67 -7.63
CA LEU A 240 10.65 -18.45 -8.86
C LEU A 240 11.95 -18.47 -9.65
N ASN A 241 12.62 -17.31 -9.80
CA ASN A 241 13.92 -17.24 -10.47
C ASN A 241 15.00 -18.06 -9.74
N TYR A 242 14.98 -18.08 -8.41
CA TYR A 242 15.86 -18.95 -7.63
C TYR A 242 15.57 -20.43 -7.93
N LEU A 243 14.30 -20.85 -7.86
CA LEU A 243 13.90 -22.24 -8.11
C LEU A 243 14.31 -22.71 -9.52
N ILE A 244 14.07 -21.89 -10.55
CA ILE A 244 14.48 -22.17 -11.94
C ILE A 244 16.00 -22.35 -12.00
N LYS A 245 16.77 -21.39 -11.45
CA LYS A 245 18.23 -21.39 -11.51
C LYS A 245 18.85 -22.61 -10.82
N GLU A 246 18.30 -23.05 -9.69
CA GLU A 246 18.82 -24.23 -9.00
C GLU A 246 18.52 -25.53 -9.75
N VAL A 247 17.37 -25.61 -10.43
CA VAL A 247 17.07 -26.76 -11.32
C VAL A 247 18.03 -26.78 -12.50
N GLU A 248 18.26 -25.63 -13.16
CA GLU A 248 19.23 -25.51 -14.27
C GLU A 248 20.63 -25.98 -13.85
N LYS A 249 21.10 -25.59 -12.66
CA LYS A 249 22.38 -26.07 -12.13
C LYS A 249 22.40 -27.58 -11.94
N LYS A 250 21.34 -28.17 -11.39
CA LYS A 250 21.26 -29.62 -11.14
C LYS A 250 21.25 -30.42 -12.45
N ILE A 251 20.58 -29.91 -13.48
CA ILE A 251 20.57 -30.50 -14.82
C ILE A 251 21.97 -30.42 -15.43
N ASN A 252 22.60 -29.24 -15.40
CA ASN A 252 23.93 -29.03 -15.99
C ASN A 252 25.08 -29.75 -15.27
N ALA A 253 24.86 -30.19 -14.02
CA ALA A 253 25.85 -30.91 -13.22
C ALA A 253 25.77 -32.44 -13.36
N ARG A 254 24.78 -32.95 -14.09
CA ARG A 254 24.60 -34.37 -14.41
C ARG A 254 25.13 -34.67 -15.80
#